data_AF-A0A0F0GE61-F1
#
_entry.id   AF-A0A0F0GE61-F1
#
_cell.length_a   1.000
_cell.length_b   1.000
_cell.length_c   1.000
_cell.angle_alpha   90.00
_cell.angle_beta   90.00
_cell.angle_gamma   90.00
#
_symmetry.space_group_name_H-M   'P 1'
#
loop_
_entity.id
_entity.type
_entity.pdbx_description
1 polymer ?
#
loop_
_entity_poly.entity_id
_entity_poly.type
_entity_poly.pdbx_seq_one_letter_code
_entity_poly.pdbx_strand_id
1 'polypeptide(L)'
;VLEELTLEAPLVLPEQGGVQVQLSVEAADESGRRPVSLHSRPEDASGEELWTRHATGLLAPSAVAGSPASFELGEWPPAGAVEVAVDDLY
;
A
#
# COMPACT_ATOMS: atom_id res chain seq x y z
N VAL A 1 2.13 12.11 -2.97
CA VAL A 1 1.15 11.07 -3.39
C VAL A 1 1.90 9.83 -3.83
N LEU A 2 1.28 8.66 -3.71
CA LEU A 2 1.82 7.43 -4.33
C LEU A 2 1.54 7.51 -5.83
N GLU A 3 2.58 7.48 -6.64
CA GLU A 3 2.44 7.52 -8.09
C GLU A 3 2.39 6.11 -8.67
N GLU A 4 3.26 5.23 -8.17
CA GLU A 4 3.34 3.84 -8.60
C GLU A 4 3.68 2.94 -7.41
N LEU A 5 3.11 1.73 -7.40
CA LEU A 5 3.51 0.65 -6.50
C LEU A 5 3.33 -0.69 -7.22
N THR A 6 4.43 -1.41 -7.38
CA THR A 6 4.46 -2.78 -7.88
C THR A 6 4.57 -3.74 -6.69
N LEU A 7 3.67 -4.71 -6.62
CA LEU A 7 3.72 -5.80 -5.64
C LEU A 7 4.58 -6.94 -6.21
N GLU A 8 5.64 -7.31 -5.50
CA GLU A 8 6.62 -8.32 -5.92
C GLU A 8 6.43 -9.66 -5.20
N ALA A 9 6.10 -9.62 -3.90
CA ALA A 9 5.89 -10.81 -3.10
C ALA A 9 4.91 -10.53 -1.94
N PRO A 10 4.08 -11.51 -1.54
CA PRO A 10 3.21 -11.36 -0.38
C PRO A 10 4.02 -11.19 0.91
N LEU A 11 3.50 -10.38 1.82
CA LEU A 11 3.99 -10.33 3.21
C LEU A 11 3.21 -11.39 4.00
N VAL A 12 3.87 -12.50 4.32
CA VAL A 12 3.27 -13.60 5.07
C VAL A 12 3.35 -13.28 6.56
N LEU A 13 2.21 -13.33 7.24
CA LEU A 13 2.14 -13.14 8.68
C LEU A 13 2.19 -14.50 9.38
N PRO A 14 3.06 -14.68 10.39
CA PRO A 14 3.07 -15.90 11.19
C PRO A 14 1.83 -15.94 12.09
N GLU A 15 1.39 -17.14 12.47
CA GLU A 15 0.26 -17.31 13.40
C GLU A 15 0.57 -16.79 14.81
N GLN A 16 1.85 -16.81 15.21
CA GLN A 16 2.35 -16.27 16.47
C GLN A 16 3.65 -15.49 16.22
N GLY A 17 3.91 -14.48 17.05
CA GLY A 17 5.05 -13.57 16.87
C GLY A 17 4.76 -12.48 15.83
N GLY A 18 5.80 -11.72 15.48
CA GLY A 18 5.69 -10.60 14.56
C GLY A 18 6.54 -10.72 13.29
N VAL A 19 6.43 -9.68 12.47
CA VAL A 19 7.36 -9.38 11.38
C VAL A 19 7.93 -7.99 11.60
N GLN A 20 9.23 -7.84 11.33
CA GLN A 20 9.84 -6.52 11.21
C GLN A 20 9.58 -6.00 9.79
N VAL A 21 9.08 -4.77 9.69
CA VAL A 21 8.80 -4.12 8.41
C VAL A 21 9.73 -2.92 8.25
N GLN A 22 10.32 -2.80 7.06
CA GLN A 22 11.16 -1.67 6.70
C GLN A 22 10.61 -1.02 5.42
N LEU A 23 10.40 0.29 5.49
CA LEU A 23 10.12 1.12 4.34
C LEU A 23 11.33 2.02 4.08
N SER A 24 11.98 1.83 2.94
CA SER A 24 13.11 2.65 2.52
C SER A 24 12.63 3.67 1.49
N VAL A 25 12.90 4.95 1.76
CA VAL A 25 12.58 6.06 0.87
C VAL A 25 13.89 6.71 0.45
N GLU A 26 14.15 6.70 -0.84
CA GLU A 26 15.39 7.24 -1.39
C GLU A 26 15.33 8.77 -1.55
N ALA A 27 16.47 9.34 -1.92
CA ALA A 27 16.57 10.75 -2.25
C ALA A 27 15.59 11.10 -3.37
N ALA A 28 15.14 12.36 -3.37
CA ALA A 28 14.32 12.85 -4.46
C ALA A 28 15.19 13.03 -5.72
N ASP A 29 14.63 12.72 -6.87
CA ASP A 29 15.17 13.11 -8.16
C ASP A 29 14.91 14.62 -8.44
N GLU A 30 15.33 15.08 -9.62
CA GLU A 30 15.15 16.48 -10.07
C GLU A 30 13.67 16.92 -10.15
N SER A 31 12.75 15.97 -10.30
CA SER A 31 11.30 16.21 -10.33
C SER A 31 10.64 16.13 -8.94
N GLY A 32 11.42 15.85 -7.90
CA GLY A 32 10.93 15.68 -6.53
C GLY A 32 10.37 14.28 -6.24
N ARG A 33 10.49 13.33 -7.17
CA ARG A 33 9.99 11.95 -7.00
C ARG A 33 11.00 11.13 -6.20
N ARG A 34 10.50 10.23 -5.35
CA ARG A 34 11.31 9.42 -4.43
C ARG A 34 11.03 7.94 -4.62
N PRO A 35 12.01 7.15 -5.07
CA PRO A 35 11.90 5.70 -5.05
C PRO A 35 11.59 5.21 -3.64
N VAL A 36 10.68 4.25 -3.54
CA VAL A 36 10.32 3.60 -2.27
C VAL A 36 10.36 2.09 -2.42
N SER A 37 10.80 1.41 -1.37
CA SER A 37 10.78 -0.06 -1.30
C SER A 37 10.32 -0.54 0.07
N LEU A 38 9.45 -1.55 0.07
CA LEU A 38 8.90 -2.19 1.25
C LEU A 38 9.54 -3.57 1.41
N HIS A 39 10.09 -3.83 2.59
CA HIS A 39 10.69 -5.09 2.96
C HIS A 39 10.15 -5.61 4.28
N SER A 40 10.19 -6.92 4.49
CA SER A 40 9.99 -7.50 5.80
C SER A 40 10.94 -8.66 6.08
N ARG A 41 11.04 -9.02 7.36
CA ARG A 41 11.64 -10.27 7.83
C ARG A 41 10.92 -10.73 9.10
N PRO A 42 10.99 -12.01 9.49
CA PRO A 42 10.47 -12.47 10.77
C PRO A 42 11.02 -11.67 11.96
N GLU A 43 10.23 -11.53 13.03
CA GLU A 43 10.69 -10.81 14.24
C GLU A 43 11.91 -11.46 14.89
N ASP A 44 11.94 -12.79 14.93
CA ASP A 44 13.00 -13.60 15.54
C ASP A 44 14.17 -13.88 14.58
N ALA A 45 14.19 -13.20 13.43
CA ALA A 45 15.19 -13.39 12.40
C ALA A 45 16.60 -13.11 12.94
N SER A 46 17.48 -14.11 12.84
CA SER A 46 18.90 -13.93 13.16
C SER A 46 19.57 -13.00 12.13
N GLY A 47 20.75 -12.46 12.45
CA GLY A 47 21.44 -11.49 11.59
C GLY A 47 21.74 -11.97 10.16
N GLU A 48 21.66 -13.28 9.90
CA GLU A 48 21.87 -13.89 8.58
C GLU A 48 20.60 -13.96 7.72
N GLU A 49 19.40 -13.78 8.31
CA GLU A 49 18.15 -13.79 7.55
C GLU A 49 17.96 -12.50 6.76
N LEU A 50 17.85 -12.66 5.44
CA LEU A 50 17.73 -11.57 4.49
C LEU A 50 16.32 -10.98 4.50
N TRP A 51 16.25 -9.65 4.43
CA TRP A 51 15.00 -8.93 4.18
C TRP A 51 14.38 -9.37 2.86
N THR A 52 13.10 -9.72 2.88
CA THR A 52 12.30 -10.01 1.68
C THR A 52 11.67 -8.72 1.18
N ARG A 53 11.81 -8.42 -0.11
CA ARG A 53 11.15 -7.26 -0.74
C ARG A 53 9.72 -7.63 -1.17
N HIS A 54 8.77 -6.81 -0.76
CA HIS A 54 7.35 -7.00 -1.05
C HIS A 54 6.81 -6.06 -2.11
N ALA A 55 7.35 -4.84 -2.15
CA ALA A 55 6.92 -3.86 -3.13
C ALA A 55 8.03 -2.86 -3.42
N THR A 56 8.01 -2.33 -4.64
CA THR A 56 8.77 -1.16 -5.06
C THR A 56 7.83 -0.14 -5.69
N GLY A 57 8.17 1.13 -5.59
CA GLY A 57 7.27 2.16 -6.07
C GLY A 57 7.94 3.53 -6.11
N LEU A 58 7.09 4.52 -6.35
CA LEU A 58 7.52 5.89 -6.54
C LEU A 58 6.53 6.86 -5.89
N LEU A 59 7.07 7.73 -5.04
CA LEU A 59 6.33 8.81 -4.42
C LEU A 59 6.56 10.08 -5.21
N ALA A 60 5.50 10.84 -5.49
CA ALA A 60 5.58 12.14 -6.13
C ALA A 60 5.14 13.28 -5.19
N PRO A 61 5.61 14.52 -5.41
CA PRO A 61 5.05 15.69 -4.75
C PRO A 61 3.52 15.75 -4.97
N SER A 62 2.77 16.10 -3.93
CA SER A 62 1.31 16.24 -4.07
C SER A 62 0.98 17.52 -4.81
N ALA A 63 0.39 17.43 -6.01
CA ALA A 63 0.06 18.60 -6.81
C ALA A 63 -1.25 19.30 -6.40
N VAL A 64 -2.19 18.58 -5.74
CA VAL A 64 -3.49 19.12 -5.35
C VAL A 64 -3.93 18.51 -4.01
N ALA A 65 -4.41 19.33 -3.08
CA ALA A 65 -5.10 18.84 -1.88
C ALA A 65 -6.45 18.25 -2.32
N GLY A 66 -6.60 16.92 -2.19
CA GLY A 66 -7.83 16.15 -2.39
C GLY A 66 -8.77 16.69 -3.47
N SER A 67 -8.66 16.21 -4.71
CA SER A 67 -9.71 16.49 -5.69
C SER A 67 -11.06 16.08 -5.10
N PRO A 68 -12.10 16.94 -5.17
CA PRO A 68 -13.42 16.55 -4.71
C PRO A 68 -13.84 15.26 -5.42
N ALA A 69 -14.58 14.41 -4.72
CA ALA A 69 -15.13 13.21 -5.33
C ALA A 69 -15.82 13.59 -6.64
N SER A 70 -15.56 12.84 -7.72
CA SER A 70 -16.14 13.10 -9.04
C SER A 70 -17.64 12.78 -9.09
N PHE A 71 -18.23 12.34 -7.97
CA PHE A 71 -19.63 11.98 -7.82
C PHE A 71 -20.18 12.46 -6.47
N GLU A 72 -21.49 12.72 -6.45
CA GLU A 72 -22.20 13.20 -5.26
C GLU A 72 -22.42 12.06 -4.26
N LEU A 73 -22.03 12.28 -3.00
CA LEU A 73 -22.21 11.34 -1.89
C LEU A 73 -23.45 11.64 -1.03
N GLY A 74 -24.25 12.65 -1.39
CA GLY A 74 -25.44 13.07 -0.65
C GLY A 74 -26.61 12.08 -0.70
N GLU A 75 -26.60 11.16 -1.67
CA GLU A 75 -27.59 10.09 -1.84
C GLU A 75 -26.86 8.74 -1.93
N TRP A 76 -27.09 7.85 -0.97
CA TRP A 76 -26.46 6.52 -0.91
C TRP A 76 -27.46 5.46 -0.40
N PRO A 77 -27.61 4.30 -1.08
CA PRO A 77 -26.92 3.91 -2.30
C PRO A 77 -27.33 4.80 -3.50
N PRO A 78 -26.46 4.99 -4.50
CA PRO A 78 -26.77 5.86 -5.63
C PRO A 78 -28.06 5.44 -6.34
N ALA A 79 -28.81 6.40 -6.88
CA ALA A 79 -30.06 6.12 -7.58
C ALA A 79 -29.87 5.06 -8.67
N GLY A 80 -30.70 4.02 -8.65
CA GLY A 80 -30.62 2.89 -9.59
C GLY A 80 -29.58 1.82 -9.23
N ALA A 81 -28.87 1.96 -8.11
CA ALA A 81 -28.04 0.88 -7.57
C ALA A 81 -28.92 -0.34 -7.20
N VAL A 82 -28.38 -1.53 -7.46
CA VAL A 82 -28.98 -2.81 -7.08
C VAL A 82 -28.14 -3.42 -5.98
N GLU A 83 -28.79 -3.88 -4.93
CA GLU A 83 -28.13 -4.53 -3.80
C GLU A 83 -27.46 -5.84 -4.21
N VAL A 84 -26.26 -6.07 -3.69
CA VAL A 84 -25.53 -7.33 -3.82
C VAL A 84 -25.45 -7.95 -2.44
N ALA A 85 -26.11 -9.09 -2.24
CA ALA A 85 -26.08 -9.81 -0.97
C ALA A 85 -24.66 -10.32 -0.67
N VAL A 86 -24.15 -10.06 0.53
CA VAL A 86 -22.79 -10.43 0.96
C VAL A 86 -22.77 -11.41 2.14
N ASP A 87 -23.92 -11.72 2.75
CA ASP A 87 -24.00 -12.49 4.00
C ASP A 87 -23.44 -13.92 3.89
N ASP A 88 -23.39 -14.48 2.67
CA ASP A 88 -22.82 -15.81 2.35
C ASP A 88 -21.59 -15.73 1.42
N LEU A 89 -21.06 -14.53 1.17
CA LEU A 89 -19.80 -14.33 0.44
C LEU A 89 -18.70 -14.04 1.46
N TYR A 90 -17.67 -14.88 1.46
CA TYR A 90 -16.46 -14.86 2.29
C TYR A 90 -16.55 -15.60 3.64
#